data_AF-A0A3D3PER7-F1
#
_entry.id   AF-A0A3D3PER7-F1
#
_cell.length_a   1.000
_cell.length_b   1.000
_cell.length_c   1.000
_cell.angle_alpha   90.00
_cell.angle_beta   90.00
_cell.angle_gamma   90.00
#
_symmetry.space_group_name_H-M   'P 1'
#
loop_
_entity.id
_entity.type
_entity.pdbx_description
1 polymer ?
#
loop_
_entity_poly.entity_id
_entity_poly.type
_entity_poly.pdbx_seq_one_letter_code
_entity_poly.pdbx_strand_id
1 'polypeptide(L)'
;LPLGDTRCQGNAVMINLLGEKGFEGLAEYEGLKDILKIDGVHVHLYGKKFTKPFRKMGHVTVIDDNREQAIQKANFIKETIKVKI
;
A
#
# COMPACT_ATOMS: atom_id res chain seq x y z
N LEU A 1 -8.50 28.95 8.94
CA LEU A 1 -8.55 27.81 9.86
C LEU A 1 -7.17 27.66 10.51
N PRO A 2 -7.06 27.31 11.80
CA PRO A 2 -5.77 27.00 12.42
C PRO A 2 -5.15 25.75 11.78
N LEU A 3 -3.82 25.64 11.87
CA LEU A 3 -3.13 24.42 11.46
C LEU A 3 -3.54 23.26 12.39
N GLY A 4 -3.61 22.06 11.83
CA GLY A 4 -3.87 20.85 12.61
C GLY A 4 -2.66 20.40 13.44
N ASP A 5 -2.91 19.56 14.43
CA ASP A 5 -1.88 18.88 15.22
C ASP A 5 -1.05 17.93 14.34
N THR A 6 0.28 17.98 14.50
CA THR A 6 1.24 17.17 13.73
C THR A 6 1.94 16.10 14.58
N ARG A 7 1.46 15.79 15.79
CA ARG A 7 1.99 14.69 16.60
C ARG A 7 1.96 13.38 15.82
N CYS A 8 3.06 12.64 15.84
CA CYS A 8 3.13 11.30 15.26
C CYS A 8 2.20 10.35 16.02
N GLN A 9 1.41 9.58 15.30
CA GLN A 9 0.46 8.61 15.88
C GLN A 9 1.09 7.24 16.15
N GLY A 10 2.28 6.96 15.60
CA GLY A 10 2.98 5.69 15.74
C GLY A 10 4.14 5.57 14.75
N ASN A 11 4.74 4.39 14.63
CA ASN A 11 5.72 4.10 13.60
C ASN A 11 5.00 3.81 12.29
N ALA A 12 5.34 4.55 11.24
CA ALA A 12 4.72 4.38 9.92
C ALA A 12 5.71 3.83 8.89
N VAL A 13 5.28 2.84 8.12
CA VAL A 13 5.99 2.33 6.93
C VAL A 13 5.09 2.49 5.73
N MET A 14 5.57 3.17 4.69
CA MET A 14 4.82 3.38 3.45
C MET A 14 5.48 2.64 2.29
N ILE A 15 4.69 1.88 1.54
CA ILE A 15 5.12 1.18 0.33
C ILE A 15 4.29 1.61 -0.88
N ASN A 16 4.96 1.81 -2.02
CA ASN A 16 4.26 2.14 -3.26
C ASN A 16 3.66 0.88 -3.88
N LEU A 17 2.44 1.00 -4.40
CA LEU A 17 1.84 -0.01 -5.27
C LEU A 17 2.19 0.33 -6.71
N LEU A 18 2.94 -0.54 -7.37
CA LEU A 18 3.38 -0.36 -8.75
C LEU A 18 2.70 -1.37 -9.67
N GLY A 19 2.50 -0.98 -10.92
CA GLY A 19 2.12 -1.92 -11.97
C GLY A 19 3.22 -2.97 -12.19
N GLU A 20 2.81 -4.22 -12.34
CA GLU A 20 3.72 -5.35 -12.43
C GLU A 20 4.48 -5.37 -13.77
N LYS A 21 5.71 -5.87 -13.75
CA LYS A 21 6.53 -5.99 -14.96
C LYS A 21 5.84 -6.93 -15.96
N GLY A 22 5.69 -6.47 -17.20
CA GLY A 22 5.10 -7.26 -18.28
C GLY A 22 3.57 -7.21 -18.38
N PHE A 23 2.90 -6.43 -17.53
CA PHE A 23 1.44 -6.27 -17.55
C PHE A 23 1.03 -4.85 -17.95
N GLU A 24 0.13 -4.71 -18.92
CA GLU A 24 -0.47 -3.45 -19.34
C GLU A 24 -1.94 -3.67 -19.72
N GLY A 25 -2.86 -2.91 -19.11
CA GLY A 25 -4.30 -3.09 -19.31
C GLY A 25 -5.12 -2.65 -18.10
N LEU A 26 -6.35 -3.17 -17.97
CA LEU A 26 -7.24 -2.85 -16.85
C LEU A 26 -6.66 -3.37 -15.54
N ALA A 27 -6.50 -2.50 -14.55
CA ALA A 27 -5.79 -2.85 -13.32
C ALA A 27 -6.60 -3.82 -12.44
N GLU A 28 -5.99 -4.96 -12.11
CA GLU A 28 -6.46 -5.89 -11.09
C GLU A 28 -5.51 -5.89 -9.89
N TYR A 29 -6.07 -5.94 -8.69
CA TYR A 29 -5.33 -5.87 -7.43
C TYR A 29 -5.40 -7.22 -6.71
N GLU A 30 -4.42 -8.08 -6.98
CA GLU A 30 -4.27 -9.37 -6.31
C GLU A 30 -3.81 -9.18 -4.86
N GLY A 31 -4.30 -10.01 -3.93
CA GLY A 31 -3.93 -9.96 -2.52
C GLY A 31 -4.54 -8.80 -1.73
N LEU A 32 -5.29 -7.90 -2.38
CA LEU A 32 -5.89 -6.72 -1.73
C LEU A 32 -6.80 -7.10 -0.55
N LYS A 33 -7.64 -8.13 -0.71
CA LYS A 33 -8.56 -8.60 0.34
C LYS A 33 -7.83 -9.15 1.56
N ASP A 34 -6.64 -9.71 1.38
CA ASP A 34 -5.89 -10.32 2.47
C ASP A 34 -5.14 -9.27 3.27
N ILE A 35 -4.54 -8.28 2.60
CA ILE A 35 -3.84 -7.19 3.30
C ILE A 35 -4.81 -6.26 4.04
N LEU A 36 -6.06 -6.12 3.57
CA LEU A 36 -7.08 -5.30 4.23
C LEU A 36 -7.57 -5.89 5.57
N LYS A 37 -7.24 -7.16 5.85
CA LYS A 37 -7.56 -7.80 7.14
C LYS A 37 -6.49 -7.51 8.20
N ILE A 38 -5.34 -6.96 7.81
CA ILE A 38 -4.21 -6.71 8.72
C ILE A 38 -4.44 -5.40 9.45
N ASP A 39 -4.37 -5.45 10.78
CA ASP A 39 -4.51 -4.26 11.62
C ASP A 39 -3.39 -3.23 11.37
N GLY A 40 -3.79 -1.96 11.34
CA GLY A 40 -2.90 -0.83 11.02
C GLY A 40 -2.58 -0.64 9.54
N VAL A 41 -3.20 -1.41 8.63
CA VAL A 41 -3.00 -1.28 7.17
C VAL A 41 -4.02 -0.31 6.56
N HIS A 42 -3.50 0.72 5.89
CA HIS A 42 -4.27 1.71 5.16
C HIS A 42 -3.90 1.71 3.69
N VAL A 43 -4.84 1.32 2.83
CA VAL A 43 -4.64 1.29 1.37
C VAL A 43 -5.17 2.56 0.74
N HIS A 44 -4.36 3.22 -0.08
CA HIS A 44 -4.75 4.40 -0.86
C HIS A 44 -4.51 4.16 -2.35
N LEU A 45 -5.60 3.96 -3.10
CA LEU A 45 -5.57 3.75 -4.56
C LEU A 45 -5.84 5.07 -5.30
N TYR A 46 -5.09 5.34 -6.37
CA TYR A 46 -5.23 6.57 -7.15
C TYR A 46 -6.39 6.55 -8.17
N GLY A 47 -7.25 5.53 -8.16
CA GLY A 47 -8.37 5.40 -9.11
C GLY A 47 -7.97 5.23 -10.58
N LYS A 48 -6.73 4.82 -10.85
CA LYS A 48 -6.23 4.60 -12.22
C LYS A 48 -6.82 3.31 -12.78
N LYS A 49 -7.66 3.43 -13.81
CA LYS A 49 -8.28 2.28 -14.48
C LYS A 49 -7.26 1.37 -15.17
N PHE A 50 -6.17 1.93 -15.71
CA PHE A 50 -5.17 1.18 -16.47
C PHE A 50 -3.83 1.12 -15.74
N THR A 51 -3.24 -0.06 -15.66
CA THR A 51 -1.87 -0.29 -15.17
C THR A 51 -0.87 -0.36 -16.32
N LYS A 52 0.40 -0.03 -16.02
CA LYS A 52 1.58 -0.20 -16.88
C LYS A 52 2.77 -0.59 -16.00
N PRO A 53 3.81 -1.25 -16.53
CA PRO A 53 4.98 -1.61 -15.73
C PRO A 53 5.54 -0.41 -14.97
N PHE A 54 5.72 -0.58 -13.66
CA PHE A 54 6.28 0.41 -12.73
C PHE A 54 5.45 1.69 -12.56
N ARG A 55 4.23 1.75 -13.11
CA ARG A 55 3.32 2.88 -12.89
C ARG A 55 2.87 2.90 -11.43
N LYS A 56 2.95 4.05 -10.76
CA LYS A 56 2.38 4.20 -9.41
C LYS A 56 0.86 4.10 -9.45
N MET A 57 0.29 3.07 -8.84
CA MET A 57 -1.14 2.78 -8.79
C MET A 57 -1.78 3.15 -7.45
N GLY A 58 -0.96 3.34 -6.42
CA GLY A 58 -1.38 3.73 -5.08
C GLY A 58 -0.21 3.62 -4.11
N HIS A 59 -0.54 3.57 -2.83
CA HIS A 59 0.39 3.21 -1.76
C HIS A 59 -0.36 2.52 -0.62
N VAL A 60 0.39 1.82 0.22
CA VAL A 60 -0.09 1.24 1.47
C VAL A 60 0.75 1.82 2.59
N THR A 61 0.09 2.29 3.64
CA THR A 61 0.72 2.76 4.87
C THR A 61 0.39 1.78 5.98
N VAL A 62 1.41 1.31 6.68
CA VAL A 62 1.29 0.49 7.89
C VAL A 62 1.62 1.36 9.09
N ILE A 63 0.75 1.41 10.09
CA ILE A 63 0.97 2.09 11.36
C ILE A 63 1.02 1.04 12.47
N ASP A 64 2.04 1.12 13.33
CA ASP A 64 2.19 0.22 14.49
C ASP A 64 2.96 0.93 15.63
N ASP A 65 2.66 0.56 16.86
CA ASP A 65 3.42 1.02 18.04
C ASP A 65 4.83 0.41 18.08
N ASN A 66 5.01 -0.76 17.47
CA ASN A 66 6.31 -1.43 17.34
C ASN A 66 6.85 -1.33 15.90
N ARG A 67 8.00 -0.67 15.75
CA ARG A 67 8.67 -0.47 14.45
C ARG A 67 8.98 -1.78 13.71
N GLU A 68 9.40 -2.83 14.42
CA GLU A 68 9.74 -4.10 13.79
C GLU A 68 8.48 -4.81 13.27
N GLN A 69 7.38 -4.74 14.01
CA GLN A 69 6.07 -5.24 13.55
C GLN A 69 5.58 -4.48 12.31
N ALA A 70 5.71 -3.15 12.28
CA ALA A 70 5.37 -2.36 11.09
C ALA A 70 6.17 -2.80 9.85
N ILE A 71 7.47 -3.06 10.02
CA ILE A 71 8.35 -3.53 8.93
C ILE A 71 7.96 -4.94 8.50
N GLN A 72 7.68 -5.86 9.42
CA GLN A 72 7.25 -7.23 9.11
C GLN A 72 5.94 -7.24 8.31
N LYS A 73 4.93 -6.50 8.78
CA LYS A 73 3.66 -6.31 8.05
C LYS A 73 3.89 -5.71 6.67
N ALA A 74 4.73 -4.69 6.54
CA ALA A 74 5.04 -4.05 5.25
C ALA A 74 5.72 -5.01 4.27
N ASN A 75 6.64 -5.86 4.74
CA ASN A 75 7.28 -6.88 3.90
C ASN A 75 6.28 -7.93 3.43
N PHE A 76 5.42 -8.43 4.33
CA PHE A 76 4.34 -9.35 3.96
C PHE A 76 3.43 -8.74 2.89
N ILE A 77 3.04 -7.47 3.05
CA ILE A 77 2.20 -6.77 2.06
C ILE A 77 2.92 -6.69 0.72
N LYS A 78 4.21 -6.30 0.71
CA LYS A 78 5.03 -6.18 -0.51
C LYS A 78 5.10 -7.49 -1.30
N GLU A 79 5.08 -8.64 -0.62
CA GLU A 79 5.09 -9.96 -1.26
C GLU A 79 3.70 -10.41 -1.73
N THR A 80 2.65 -9.94 -1.05
CA THR A 80 1.25 -10.36 -1.26
C THR A 80 0.54 -9.55 -2.35
N ILE A 81 0.72 -8.23 -2.37
CA ILE A 81 -0.03 -7.35 -3.28
C ILE A 81 0.67 -7.21 -4.63
N LYS A 82 -0.08 -7.41 -5.71
CA LYS A 82 0.39 -7.18 -7.09
C LYS A 82 -0.66 -6.45 -7.90
N VAL A 83 -0.21 -5.55 -8.79
CA VAL A 83 -1.09 -4.85 -9.72
C VAL A 83 -0.85 -5.35 -11.13
N LYS A 84 -1.65 -6.34 -11.54
CA LYS A 84 -1.52 -7.05 -12.82
C LYS A 84 -2.83 -7.00 -13.61
N ILE A 85 -2.86 -7.66 -14.77
CA ILE A 85 -4.07 -7.87 -15.58
C ILE A 85 -4.43 -9.36 -15.57
#